data_AF-A0A353WEE7-F1
#
_entry.id   AF-A0A353WEE7-F1
#
_cell.length_a   1.000
_cell.length_b   1.000
_cell.length_c   1.000
_cell.angle_alpha   90.00
_cell.angle_beta   90.00
_cell.angle_gamma   90.00
#
_symmetry.space_group_name_H-M   'P 1'
#
loop_
_entity.id
_entity.type
_entity.pdbx_description
1 polymer ?
#
loop_
_entity_poly.entity_id
_entity_poly.type
_entity_poly.pdbx_seq_one_letter_code
_entity_poly.pdbx_strand_id
1 'polypeptide(L)'
;MDILGWPKFKGYGWLIIFALIAFFIYASFNWGLPWRFNSPDEAANAYFTQMVARGESVAVSEPLNYVAQNPIVHPRSTHIINGQLAPASFLGLPLLLGFVGRIIGE
;
A
#
# COMPACT_ATOMS: atom_id res chain seq x y z
N MET A 1 8.45 -34.90 -23.28
CA MET A 1 8.04 -34.78 -21.86
C MET A 1 8.83 -33.60 -21.32
N ASP A 2 8.27 -32.39 -21.43
CA ASP A 2 8.92 -31.16 -20.93
C ASP A 2 8.72 -31.11 -19.41
N ILE A 3 9.79 -31.38 -18.66
CA ILE A 3 9.75 -31.55 -17.20
C ILE A 3 9.76 -30.19 -16.46
N LEU A 4 9.96 -29.08 -17.16
CA LEU A 4 9.80 -27.71 -16.64
C LEU A 4 8.86 -26.93 -17.56
N GLY A 5 7.56 -26.97 -17.27
CA GLY A 5 6.52 -26.23 -17.97
C GLY A 5 6.55 -24.71 -17.67
N TRP A 6 7.64 -24.03 -18.07
CA TRP A 6 7.67 -22.57 -18.10
C TRP A 6 6.77 -22.07 -19.25
N PRO A 7 5.92 -21.05 -19.06
CA PRO A 7 5.05 -20.57 -20.14
C PRO A 7 5.90 -20.02 -21.28
N LYS A 8 5.67 -20.52 -22.50
CA LYS A 8 6.30 -20.02 -23.71
C LYS A 8 5.82 -18.57 -23.93
N PHE A 9 6.65 -17.60 -23.56
CA PHE A 9 6.38 -16.15 -23.62
C PHE A 9 6.08 -15.56 -25.02
N LYS A 10 6.01 -16.38 -26.08
CA LYS A 10 5.74 -15.93 -27.44
C LYS A 10 4.22 -15.82 -27.67
N GLY A 11 3.67 -14.61 -27.57
CA GLY A 11 2.28 -14.31 -27.96
C GLY A 11 1.58 -13.23 -27.13
N TYR A 12 2.14 -12.80 -26.01
CA TYR A 12 1.45 -11.89 -25.08
C TYR A 12 1.61 -10.40 -25.39
N GLY A 13 2.29 -10.02 -26.48
CA GLY A 13 2.51 -8.61 -26.82
C GLY A 13 1.20 -7.81 -26.88
N TRP A 14 0.18 -8.36 -27.52
CA TRP A 14 -1.15 -7.74 -27.58
C TRP A 14 -1.85 -7.69 -26.22
N LEU A 15 -1.67 -8.71 -25.37
CA LEU A 15 -2.21 -8.72 -24.01
C LEU A 15 -1.57 -7.64 -23.14
N ILE A 16 -0.24 -7.48 -23.25
CA ILE A 16 0.50 -6.43 -22.53
C ILE A 16 0.05 -5.06 -22.99
N ILE A 17 -0.06 -4.84 -24.30
CA ILE A 17 -0.56 -3.57 -24.86
C ILE A 17 -1.98 -3.28 -24.34
N PHE A 18 -2.87 -4.28 -24.39
CA PHE A 18 -4.23 -4.15 -23.85
C PHE A 18 -4.23 -3.83 -22.35
N ALA A 19 -3.41 -4.53 -21.56
CA ALA A 19 -3.29 -4.30 -20.12
C ALA A 19 -2.76 -2.89 -19.81
N LEU A 20 -1.77 -2.41 -20.56
CA LEU A 20 -1.24 -1.05 -20.41
C LEU A 20 -2.31 -0.01 -20.76
N ILE A 21 -3.03 -0.18 -21.87
CA ILE A 21 -4.13 0.71 -22.25
C ILE A 21 -5.20 0.73 -21.15
N ALA A 22 -5.64 -0.46 -20.69
CA ALA A 22 -6.63 -0.58 -19.63
C ALA A 22 -6.16 0.08 -18.32
N PHE A 23 -4.88 -0.10 -17.96
CA PHE A 23 -4.26 0.54 -16.79
C PHE A 23 -4.30 2.06 -16.88
N PHE A 24 -3.89 2.66 -18.00
CA PHE A 24 -3.89 4.11 -18.18
C PHE A 24 -5.30 4.69 -18.24
N ILE A 25 -6.26 3.99 -18.87
CA ILE A 25 -7.67 4.39 -18.85
C ILE A 25 -8.20 4.40 -17.41
N TYR A 26 -7.97 3.33 -16.66
CA TYR A 26 -8.40 3.24 -15.26
C TYR A 26 -7.76 4.33 -14.39
N ALA A 27 -6.45 4.56 -14.55
CA ALA A 27 -5.75 5.62 -13.82
C ALA A 27 -6.31 7.02 -14.11
N SER A 28 -6.79 7.26 -15.34
CA SER A 28 -7.35 8.56 -15.73
C SER A 28 -8.68 8.89 -15.07
N PHE A 29 -9.40 7.92 -14.49
CA PHE A 29 -10.67 8.19 -13.78
C PHE A 29 -10.51 9.03 -12.52
N ASN A 30 -9.31 9.12 -11.96
CA ASN A 30 -9.02 10.02 -10.83
C ASN A 30 -8.74 11.46 -11.27
N TRP A 31 -8.68 11.74 -12.59
CA TRP A 31 -8.37 13.07 -13.09
C TRP A 31 -9.48 14.07 -12.76
N GLY A 32 -9.10 15.18 -12.11
CA GLY A 32 -10.05 16.24 -11.71
C GLY A 32 -10.85 15.95 -10.43
N LEU A 33 -10.62 14.80 -9.78
CA LEU A 33 -11.20 14.51 -8.46
C LEU A 33 -10.38 15.16 -7.33
N PRO A 34 -11.02 15.47 -6.18
CA PRO A 34 -10.29 15.94 -5.01
C PRO A 34 -9.26 14.91 -4.54
N TRP A 35 -8.13 15.40 -4.01
CA TRP A 35 -7.12 14.56 -3.37
C TRP A 35 -7.68 13.94 -2.09
N ARG A 36 -8.15 12.71 -2.20
CA ARG A 36 -8.63 11.90 -1.09
C ARG A 36 -8.31 10.43 -1.35
N PHE A 37 -8.17 9.67 -0.28
CA PHE A 37 -8.10 8.22 -0.39
C PHE A 37 -9.48 7.66 -0.66
N ASN A 38 -9.59 6.81 -1.68
CA ASN A 38 -10.85 6.20 -2.09
C ASN A 38 -11.09 4.86 -1.37
N SER A 39 -10.09 4.35 -0.64
CA SER A 39 -10.20 3.13 0.15
C SER A 39 -9.46 3.24 1.49
N PRO A 40 -9.87 2.45 2.51
CA PRO A 40 -9.13 2.36 3.76
C PRO A 40 -7.70 1.81 3.55
N ASP A 41 -7.49 0.97 2.54
CA ASP A 41 -6.18 0.42 2.20
C ASP A 41 -5.23 1.48 1.63
N GLU A 42 -5.74 2.35 0.75
CA GLU A 42 -4.97 3.50 0.24
C GLU A 42 -4.57 4.44 1.38
N ALA A 43 -5.51 4.76 2.28
CA ALA A 43 -5.25 5.63 3.41
C ALA A 43 -4.19 5.05 4.36
N ALA A 44 -4.32 3.76 4.73
CA ALA A 44 -3.36 3.08 5.59
C ALA A 44 -1.98 3.01 4.93
N ASN A 45 -1.91 2.61 3.66
CA ASN A 45 -0.64 2.55 2.93
C ASN A 45 0.04 3.92 2.87
N ALA A 46 -0.70 4.98 2.52
CA ALA A 46 -0.13 6.32 2.47
C ALA A 46 0.36 6.79 3.84
N TYR A 47 -0.40 6.55 4.91
CA TYR A 47 -0.01 6.87 6.28
C TYR A 47 1.33 6.22 6.66
N PHE A 48 1.45 4.90 6.53
CA PHE A 48 2.69 4.20 6.86
C PHE A 48 3.84 4.53 5.90
N THR A 49 3.55 4.85 4.63
CA THR A 49 4.56 5.30 3.66
C THR A 49 5.23 6.59 4.14
N GLN A 50 4.43 7.57 4.59
CA GLN A 50 4.95 8.84 5.10
C GLN A 50 5.80 8.65 6.36
N MET A 51 5.38 7.75 7.25
CA MET A 51 6.19 7.40 8.43
C MET A 51 7.56 6.84 8.05
N VAL A 52 7.60 5.89 7.11
CA VAL A 52 8.87 5.32 6.62
C VAL A 52 9.73 6.40 5.95
N ALA A 53 9.12 7.29 5.17
CA ALA A 53 9.83 8.41 4.53
C ALA A 53 10.52 9.31 5.56
N ARG A 54 9.83 9.63 6.66
CA ARG A 54 10.36 10.40 7.80
C ARG A 54 11.35 9.63 8.68
N GLY A 55 11.58 8.34 8.40
CA GLY A 55 12.43 7.47 9.21
C GLY A 55 11.82 7.05 10.54
N GLU A 56 10.49 7.14 10.67
CA GLU A 56 9.74 6.72 11.84
C GLU A 56 9.46 5.20 11.83
N SER A 57 8.99 4.67 12.95
CA SER A 57 8.57 3.27 13.08
C SER A 57 7.28 3.00 12.29
N VAL A 58 7.18 1.82 11.65
CA VAL A 58 5.94 1.34 11.01
C VAL A 58 4.90 0.79 12.00
N ALA A 59 5.20 0.88 13.30
CA ALA A 59 4.30 0.48 14.37
C ALA A 59 3.99 1.70 15.25
N VAL A 60 2.69 2.01 15.40
CA VAL A 60 2.20 3.24 16.02
C VAL A 60 1.26 2.94 17.18
N SER A 61 1.47 3.60 18.31
CA SER A 61 0.50 3.53 19.41
C SER A 61 -0.75 4.35 19.09
N GLU A 62 -1.93 3.77 19.30
CA GLU A 62 -3.22 4.47 19.19
C GLU A 62 -3.61 5.07 20.57
N PRO A 63 -3.62 6.41 20.74
CA PRO A 63 -3.88 7.04 22.03
C PRO A 63 -5.22 6.63 22.66
N LEU A 64 -6.25 6.42 21.85
CA LEU A 64 -7.58 6.03 22.33
C LEU A 64 -7.60 4.63 22.94
N ASN A 65 -6.67 3.75 22.54
CA ASN A 65 -6.54 2.41 23.13
C ASN A 65 -5.94 2.46 24.55
N TYR A 66 -5.19 3.50 24.92
CA TYR A 66 -4.77 3.70 26.31
C TYR A 66 -5.96 4.03 27.22
N VAL A 67 -6.88 4.86 26.73
CA VAL A 67 -8.09 5.25 27.47
C VAL A 67 -9.04 4.06 27.60
N ALA A 68 -9.23 3.32 26.51
CA ALA A 68 -10.10 2.14 26.49
C ALA A 68 -9.54 0.95 27.28
N GLN A 69 -8.28 1.00 27.72
CA GLN A 69 -7.55 -0.09 28.38
C GLN A 69 -7.60 -1.42 27.61
N ASN A 70 -7.86 -1.36 26.30
CA ASN A 70 -8.00 -2.50 25.40
C ASN A 70 -7.83 -2.01 23.94
N PRO A 71 -7.16 -2.77 23.06
CA PRO A 71 -7.05 -2.50 21.62
C PRO A 71 -8.37 -2.59 20.83
N ILE A 72 -9.34 -1.72 21.13
CA ILE A 72 -10.67 -1.73 20.48
C ILE A 72 -10.70 -0.79 19.27
N VAL A 73 -9.90 0.28 19.28
CA VAL A 73 -9.86 1.28 18.21
C VAL A 73 -8.75 0.91 17.22
N HIS A 74 -9.12 0.54 16.01
CA HIS A 74 -8.19 0.38 14.89
C HIS A 74 -8.86 0.65 13.54
N PRO A 75 -8.22 1.37 12.61
CA PRO A 75 -8.73 1.54 11.26
C PRO A 75 -8.83 0.20 10.48
N ARG A 76 -9.77 0.14 9.52
CA ARG A 76 -10.13 -1.07 8.76
C ARG A 76 -9.00 -1.75 7.99
N SER A 77 -7.89 -1.08 7.69
CA SER A 77 -6.73 -1.66 6.96
C SER A 77 -5.46 -1.65 7.81
N THR A 78 -5.62 -1.81 9.11
CA THR A 78 -4.53 -1.92 10.09
C THR A 78 -4.71 -3.16 10.96
N HIS A 79 -3.59 -3.72 11.42
CA HIS A 79 -3.56 -4.76 12.43
C HIS A 79 -3.05 -4.19 13.75
N ILE A 80 -3.42 -4.84 14.84
CA ILE A 80 -2.88 -4.54 16.16
C ILE A 80 -1.88 -5.63 16.52
N ILE A 81 -0.62 -5.25 16.68
CA ILE A 81 0.48 -6.14 17.09
C ILE A 81 1.10 -5.52 18.33
N ASN A 82 1.11 -6.26 19.45
CA ASN A 82 1.61 -5.77 20.75
C ASN A 82 1.01 -4.41 21.18
N GLY A 83 -0.28 -4.17 20.88
CA GLY A 83 -0.97 -2.92 21.20
C GLY A 83 -0.67 -1.75 20.27
N GLN A 84 0.10 -1.97 19.18
CA GLN A 84 0.44 -0.95 18.19
C GLN A 84 -0.24 -1.26 16.86
N LEU A 85 -0.67 -0.20 16.16
CA LEU A 85 -1.16 -0.24 14.79
C LEU A 85 0.00 -0.53 13.84
N ALA A 86 -0.20 -1.51 12.97
CA ALA A 86 0.70 -1.89 11.90
C ALA A 86 -0.08 -2.03 10.57
N PRO A 87 0.59 -1.93 9.40
CA PRO A 87 -0.06 -2.16 8.12
C PRO A 87 -0.71 -3.56 8.07
N ALA A 88 -1.99 -3.63 7.70
CA ALA A 88 -2.64 -4.95 7.54
C ALA A 88 -2.26 -5.63 6.22
N SER A 89 -2.10 -4.82 5.17
CA SER A 89 -1.86 -5.27 3.81
C SER A 89 -0.63 -4.55 3.23
N PHE A 90 -0.01 -5.18 2.23
CA PHE A 90 1.01 -4.57 1.36
C PHE A 90 2.21 -3.93 2.07
N LEU A 91 2.75 -4.50 3.16
CA LEU A 91 3.92 -3.96 3.88
C LEU A 91 5.10 -3.52 2.97
N GLY A 92 5.33 -4.23 1.86
CA GLY A 92 6.37 -3.88 0.90
C GLY A 92 6.15 -2.51 0.23
N LEU A 93 4.92 -2.06 0.06
CA LEU A 93 4.59 -0.79 -0.61
C LEU A 93 4.96 0.43 0.26
N PRO A 94 4.55 0.51 1.54
CA PRO A 94 5.03 1.55 2.45
C PRO A 94 6.54 1.56 2.62
N LEU A 95 7.18 0.39 2.69
CA LEU A 95 8.63 0.30 2.83
C LEU A 95 9.36 0.81 1.59
N LEU A 96 8.95 0.37 0.39
CA LEU A 96 9.59 0.74 -0.86
C LEU A 96 9.37 2.21 -1.19
N LEU A 97 8.11 2.66 -1.20
CA LEU A 97 7.77 4.03 -1.55
C LEU A 97 8.24 5.02 -0.47
N GLY A 98 8.20 4.63 0.81
CA GLY A 98 8.71 5.44 1.90
C GLY A 98 10.22 5.59 1.83
N PHE A 99 10.95 4.51 1.51
CA PHE A 99 12.40 4.59 1.30
C PHE A 99 12.76 5.49 0.12
N VAL A 100 12.01 5.41 -0.99
CA VAL A 100 12.17 6.36 -2.11
C VAL A 100 11.91 7.79 -1.64
N GLY A 101 10.82 8.03 -0.90
CA GLY A 101 10.48 9.32 -0.28
C GLY A 101 11.62 9.90 0.56
N ARG A 102 12.22 9.06 1.40
CA ARG A 102 13.38 9.43 2.23
C ARG A 102 14.61 9.83 1.41
N ILE A 103 14.84 9.21 0.26
CA ILE A 103 15.96 9.56 -0.64
C ILE A 103 15.70 10.90 -1.34
N ILE A 104 14.46 11.15 -1.77
CA ILE A 104 14.10 12.35 -2.54
C ILE A 104 13.85 13.59 -1.67
N GLY A 105 13.86 13.44 -0.34
CA GLY A 105 13.84 14.56 0.62
C GLY A 105 12.47 14.92 1.18
N GLU A 106 11.58 13.93 1.34
CA GLU A 106 10.48 14.04 2.34
C GLU A 106 11.03 14.16 3.78
#